data_AF-A0A1Q9NAS1-F1
#
_entry.id   AF-A0A1Q9NAS1-F1
#
_cell.length_a   1.000
_cell.length_b   1.000
_cell.length_c   1.000
_cell.angle_alpha   90.00
_cell.angle_beta   90.00
_cell.angle_gamma   90.00
#
_symmetry.space_group_name_H-M   'P 1'
#
loop_
_entity.id
_entity.type
_entity.pdbx_description
1 polymer ?
#
loop_
_entity_poly.entity_id
_entity_poly.type
_entity_poly.pdbx_seq_one_letter_code
_entity_poly.pdbx_strand_id
1 'polypeptide(L)'
;MTSVLSGNRNFTGRVHTLTSGNFLASPMLVMAYALAGTSKINLRIDPLGMDENNNPVFLKDLWPSQEEILRCMQEGINSEMFQQTYDTILEGDEKWKSLEAEKSIQYPWDPKSTYIKPTPFF
;
A
#
# COMPACT_ATOMS: atom_id res chain seq x y z
N MET A 1 15.69 -4.78 -12.75
CA MET A 1 14.42 -5.27 -12.16
C MET A 1 13.48 -4.09 -12.01
N THR A 2 12.18 -4.30 -12.22
CA THR A 2 11.17 -3.25 -12.25
C THR A 2 10.17 -3.43 -11.10
N SER A 3 9.62 -2.35 -10.57
CA SER A 3 8.44 -2.35 -9.69
C SER A 3 7.29 -1.56 -10.31
N VAL A 4 6.06 -1.91 -9.93
CA VAL A 4 4.85 -1.15 -10.23
C VAL A 4 4.11 -0.93 -8.91
N LEU A 5 3.66 0.29 -8.65
CA LEU A 5 3.05 0.65 -7.37
C LEU A 5 1.91 1.66 -7.53
N SER A 6 0.94 1.62 -6.61
CA SER A 6 -0.20 2.54 -6.55
C SER A 6 0.01 3.70 -5.57
N GLY A 7 1.27 4.05 -5.33
CA GLY A 7 1.66 5.23 -4.55
C GLY A 7 1.75 6.49 -5.41
N ASN A 8 2.45 7.50 -4.90
CA ASN A 8 2.61 8.81 -5.55
C ASN A 8 4.08 9.21 -5.84
N ARG A 9 5.06 8.35 -5.51
CA ARG A 9 6.49 8.62 -5.72
C ARG A 9 7.22 7.35 -6.15
N ASN A 10 8.17 7.47 -7.08
CA ASN A 10 8.85 6.34 -7.70
C ASN A 10 10.38 6.53 -7.85
N PHE A 11 10.98 7.39 -7.01
CA PHE A 11 12.42 7.65 -7.03
C PHE A 11 13.23 6.36 -6.85
N THR A 12 14.30 6.22 -7.64
CA THR A 12 15.24 5.10 -7.55
C THR A 12 15.81 4.95 -6.13
N GLY A 13 15.87 3.72 -5.63
CA GLY A 13 16.36 3.40 -4.29
C GLY A 13 15.42 3.74 -3.13
N ARG A 14 14.25 4.34 -3.38
CA ARG A 14 13.24 4.67 -2.35
C ARG A 14 12.07 3.68 -2.30
N VAL A 15 11.84 2.92 -3.37
CA VAL A 15 10.87 1.81 -3.41
C VAL A 15 11.54 0.53 -2.92
N HIS A 16 12.58 0.09 -3.63
CA HIS A 16 13.44 -1.01 -3.22
C HIS A 16 14.85 -0.79 -3.80
N THR A 17 15.89 -1.25 -3.11
CA THR A 17 17.29 -1.02 -3.54
C THR A 17 17.65 -1.77 -4.81
N LEU A 18 17.02 -2.93 -5.05
CA LEU A 18 17.26 -3.77 -6.23
C LEU A 18 16.44 -3.38 -7.47
N THR A 19 15.52 -2.41 -7.36
CA THR A 19 14.67 -1.99 -8.49
C THR A 19 15.21 -0.71 -9.12
N SER A 20 15.49 -0.79 -10.42
CA SER A 20 16.05 0.33 -11.19
C SER A 20 14.97 1.11 -11.94
N GLY A 21 13.83 0.48 -12.24
CA GLY A 21 12.64 1.13 -12.79
C GLY A 21 11.47 0.98 -11.83
N ASN A 22 10.76 2.07 -11.55
CA ASN A 22 9.58 2.06 -10.68
C ASN A 22 8.46 2.84 -11.39
N PHE A 23 7.31 2.21 -11.60
CA PHE A 23 6.21 2.80 -12.35
C PHE A 23 5.01 3.05 -11.43
N LEU A 24 4.48 4.27 -11.48
CA LEU A 24 3.22 4.60 -10.82
C LEU A 24 2.06 4.17 -11.71
N ALA A 25 1.11 3.46 -11.12
CA ALA A 25 -0.07 2.97 -11.83
C ALA A 25 -1.28 2.93 -10.88
N SER A 26 -2.49 2.78 -11.42
CA SER A 26 -3.67 2.53 -10.59
C SER A 26 -3.56 1.17 -9.87
N PRO A 27 -4.25 0.96 -8.73
CA PRO A 27 -4.27 -0.33 -8.04
C PRO A 27 -4.61 -1.52 -8.96
N MET A 28 -5.58 -1.34 -9.87
CA MET A 28 -5.94 -2.38 -10.85
C MET A 28 -4.82 -2.70 -11.83
N LEU A 29 -4.04 -1.70 -12.26
CA LEU A 29 -2.87 -1.94 -13.12
C LEU A 29 -1.71 -2.59 -12.38
N VAL A 30 -1.52 -2.30 -11.08
CA VAL A 30 -0.54 -3.02 -10.25
C VAL A 30 -0.85 -4.52 -10.28
N MET A 31 -2.12 -4.89 -10.11
CA MET A 31 -2.54 -6.29 -10.19
C MET A 31 -2.30 -6.89 -11.58
N ALA A 32 -2.64 -6.17 -12.66
CA ALA A 32 -2.41 -6.64 -14.03
C ALA A 32 -0.92 -6.93 -14.32
N TYR A 33 -0.02 -6.02 -13.94
CA TYR A 33 1.43 -6.22 -14.11
C TYR A 33 1.99 -7.33 -13.20
N ALA A 34 1.41 -7.52 -12.01
CA ALA A 34 1.78 -8.63 -11.13
C ALA A 34 1.40 -9.98 -11.74
N LEU A 35 0.19 -10.10 -12.32
CA LEU A 35 -0.26 -11.31 -13.04
C LEU A 35 0.62 -11.58 -14.27
N ALA A 36 0.91 -10.55 -15.06
CA ALA A 36 1.77 -10.67 -16.23
C ALA A 36 3.23 -11.01 -15.88
N GLY A 37 3.68 -10.72 -14.65
CA GLY A 37 5.05 -10.97 -14.19
C GLY A 37 6.12 -10.12 -14.88
N THR A 38 5.75 -9.18 -15.75
CA THR A 38 6.68 -8.35 -16.52
C THR A 38 6.09 -6.98 -16.83
N SER A 39 6.94 -5.95 -16.78
CA SER A 39 6.58 -4.60 -17.26
C SER A 39 6.72 -4.45 -18.77
N LYS A 40 7.23 -5.48 -19.47
CA LYS A 40 7.46 -5.48 -20.92
C LYS A 40 6.31 -6.15 -21.69
N ILE A 41 5.09 -6.04 -21.18
CA ILE A 41 3.87 -6.59 -21.80
C ILE A 41 3.08 -5.49 -22.49
N ASN A 42 2.50 -5.78 -23.65
CA ASN A 42 1.50 -4.94 -24.26
C ASN A 42 0.10 -5.38 -23.78
N LEU A 43 -0.35 -4.80 -22.67
CA LEU A 43 -1.64 -5.11 -22.02
C LEU A 43 -2.88 -5.00 -22.93
N ARG A 44 -2.78 -4.37 -24.10
CA ARG A 44 -3.89 -4.26 -25.06
C ARG A 44 -4.11 -5.51 -25.89
N ILE A 45 -3.04 -6.26 -26.17
CA ILE A 45 -3.07 -7.36 -27.15
C ILE A 45 -2.38 -8.64 -26.67
N ASP A 46 -1.56 -8.57 -25.63
CA ASP A 46 -0.90 -9.75 -25.06
C ASP A 46 -1.79 -10.34 -23.95
N PRO A 47 -1.91 -11.68 -23.86
CA PRO A 47 -2.61 -12.32 -22.76
C PRO A 47 -1.83 -12.16 -21.44
N LEU A 48 -2.55 -12.05 -20.33
CA LEU A 48 -2.00 -12.07 -18.97
C LEU A 48 -1.63 -13.47 -18.51
N GLY A 49 -2.28 -14.49 -19.06
CA GLY A 49 -2.09 -15.89 -18.71
C GLY A 49 -3.04 -16.79 -19.49
N MET A 50 -3.10 -18.06 -19.06
CA MET A 50 -4.03 -19.06 -19.59
C MET A 50 -5.03 -19.45 -18.50
N ASP A 51 -6.28 -19.72 -18.88
CA ASP A 51 -7.26 -20.34 -17.99
C ASP A 51 -7.00 -21.86 -17.82
N GLU A 52 -7.84 -22.54 -17.05
CA GLU A 52 -7.74 -23.99 -16.80
C GLU A 52 -7.92 -24.84 -18.06
N ASN A 53 -8.51 -24.28 -19.12
CA ASN A 53 -8.75 -24.93 -20.41
C ASN A 53 -7.70 -24.54 -21.47
N ASN A 54 -6.63 -23.85 -21.07
CA ASN A 54 -5.59 -23.29 -21.95
C ASN A 54 -6.09 -22.19 -22.92
N ASN A 55 -7.17 -21.50 -22.61
CA ASN A 55 -7.58 -20.31 -23.36
C ASN A 55 -6.80 -19.09 -22.89
N PRO A 56 -6.35 -18.21 -23.81
CA PRO A 56 -5.68 -16.96 -23.44
C PRO A 56 -6.64 -16.00 -22.74
N VAL A 57 -6.23 -15.51 -21.57
CA VAL A 57 -6.97 -14.50 -20.79
C VAL A 57 -6.30 -13.14 -20.97
N PHE A 58 -7.04 -12.15 -21.45
CA PHE A 58 -6.56 -10.79 -21.68
C PHE A 58 -6.99 -9.85 -20.57
N LEU A 59 -6.37 -8.67 -20.48
CA LEU A 59 -6.74 -7.65 -19.49
C LEU A 59 -8.22 -7.29 -19.57
N LYS A 60 -8.77 -7.15 -20.78
CA LYS A 60 -10.18 -6.82 -21.01
C LYS A 60 -11.16 -7.85 -20.44
N ASP A 61 -10.73 -9.10 -20.26
CA ASP A 61 -11.58 -10.19 -19.76
C ASP A 61 -11.68 -10.13 -18.23
N LEU A 62 -10.71 -9.48 -17.56
CA LEU A 62 -10.65 -9.31 -16.10
C LEU A 62 -11.00 -7.89 -15.64
N TRP A 63 -11.03 -6.92 -16.55
CA TRP A 63 -11.19 -5.52 -16.18
C TRP A 63 -12.65 -5.22 -15.81
N PRO A 64 -12.95 -4.83 -14.56
CA PRO A 64 -14.31 -4.60 -14.15
C PRO A 64 -14.89 -3.34 -14.80
N SER A 65 -16.18 -3.39 -15.08
CA SER A 65 -16.94 -2.21 -15.49
C SER A 65 -17.12 -1.23 -14.33
N GLN A 66 -17.41 0.03 -14.67
CA GLN A 66 -17.70 1.04 -13.65
C GLN A 66 -18.92 0.67 -12.79
N GLU A 67 -19.93 0.02 -13.39
CA GLU A 67 -21.13 -0.42 -12.69
C GLU A 67 -20.83 -1.52 -11.66
N GLU A 68 -20.02 -2.51 -12.03
CA GLU A 68 -19.58 -3.57 -11.10
C GLU A 68 -18.78 -2.98 -9.92
N ILE A 69 -17.88 -2.03 -10.19
CA ILE A 69 -17.13 -1.33 -9.14
C ILE A 69 -18.08 -0.61 -8.19
N LEU A 70 -19.04 0.16 -8.73
CA LEU A 70 -19.99 0.92 -7.91
C LEU A 70 -20.89 0.00 -7.07
N ARG A 71 -21.33 -1.12 -7.63
CA ARG A 71 -22.12 -2.13 -6.89
C ARG A 71 -21.30 -2.71 -5.73
N CYS A 72 -20.06 -3.15 -5.99
CA CYS A 72 -19.18 -3.66 -4.95
C CYS A 72 -18.89 -2.61 -3.86
N MET A 73 -18.75 -1.33 -4.23
CA MET A 73 -18.58 -0.25 -3.24
C MET A 73 -19.82 -0.06 -2.37
N GLN A 74 -21.02 -0.13 -2.95
CA GLN A 74 -22.29 0.01 -2.22
C GLN A 74 -22.52 -1.16 -1.26
N GLU A 75 -22.15 -2.37 -1.66
CA GLU A 75 -22.30 -3.58 -0.85
C GLU A 75 -21.18 -3.73 0.20
N GLY A 76 -19.97 -3.28 -0.12
CA GLY A 76 -18.78 -3.52 0.68
C GLY A 76 -18.40 -2.41 1.67
N ILE A 77 -19.06 -1.24 1.62
CA ILE A 77 -18.75 -0.10 2.48
C ILE A 77 -20.04 0.41 3.14
N ASN A 78 -20.06 0.44 4.47
CA ASN A 78 -21.16 1.04 5.23
C ASN A 78 -20.64 1.99 6.32
N SER A 79 -21.52 2.83 6.85
CA SER A 79 -21.17 3.85 7.85
C SER A 79 -20.67 3.29 9.18
N GLU A 80 -21.14 2.09 9.57
CA GLU A 80 -20.77 1.45 10.82
C GLU A 80 -19.27 1.09 10.84
N MET A 81 -18.71 0.64 9.71
CA MET A 81 -17.28 0.37 9.60
C MET A 81 -16.41 1.59 9.94
N PHE A 82 -16.84 2.78 9.51
CA PHE A 82 -16.14 4.01 9.86
C PHE A 82 -16.27 4.30 11.35
N GLN A 83 -17.48 4.23 11.90
CA GLN A 83 -17.71 4.48 13.32
C GLN A 83 -16.85 3.57 14.20
N GLN A 84 -16.87 2.26 13.95
CA GLN A 84 -16.05 1.28 14.68
C GLN A 84 -14.54 1.58 14.62
N THR A 85 -14.06 2.01 13.45
CA THR A 85 -12.65 2.38 13.27
C THR A 85 -12.30 3.64 14.08
N TYR A 86 -13.17 4.65 14.08
CA TYR A 86 -12.93 5.89 14.81
C TYR A 86 -13.09 5.75 16.32
N ASP A 87 -13.97 4.85 16.78
CA ASP A 87 -14.15 4.58 18.20
C ASP A 87 -12.89 3.98 18.84
N THR A 88 -12.08 3.26 18.06
CA THR A 88 -10.92 2.50 18.57
C THR A 88 -9.56 3.06 18.16
N ILE A 89 -9.51 4.11 17.34
CA ILE A 89 -8.26 4.61 16.73
C ILE A 89 -7.20 5.06 17.75
N LEU A 90 -7.63 5.49 18.94
CA LEU A 90 -6.74 5.96 20.01
C LEU A 90 -6.39 4.87 21.03
N GLU A 91 -7.04 3.71 20.99
CA GLU A 91 -6.82 2.69 22.01
C GLU A 91 -5.43 2.07 21.90
N GLY A 92 -4.99 1.79 20.67
CA GLY A 92 -3.76 1.03 20.40
C GLY A 92 -3.86 -0.44 20.86
N ASP A 93 -2.82 -1.21 20.55
CA ASP A 93 -2.71 -2.60 20.96
C ASP A 93 -2.14 -2.75 22.38
N GLU A 94 -2.02 -3.99 22.88
CA GLU A 94 -1.45 -4.26 24.20
C GLU A 94 -0.03 -3.70 24.37
N LYS A 95 0.78 -3.75 23.29
CA LYS A 95 2.14 -3.20 23.30
C LYS A 95 2.11 -1.70 23.50
N TRP A 96 1.26 -0.99 22.77
CA TRP A 96 1.06 0.45 22.94
C TRP A 96 0.64 0.82 24.36
N LYS A 97 -0.37 0.11 24.90
CA LYS A 97 -0.88 0.35 26.26
C LYS A 97 0.14 0.02 27.36
N SER A 98 1.09 -0.88 27.10
CA SER A 98 2.16 -1.28 28.02
C SER A 98 3.34 -0.30 28.08
N LEU A 99 3.42 0.68 27.17
CA LEU A 99 4.51 1.64 27.17
C LEU A 99 4.42 2.53 28.41
N GLU A 100 5.48 2.51 29.21
CA GLU A 100 5.63 3.42 30.34
C GLU A 100 6.13 4.78 29.85
N ALA A 101 5.45 5.84 30.28
CA ALA A 101 5.87 7.22 30.02
C ALA A 101 5.76 8.03 31.31
N GLU A 102 6.86 8.69 31.68
CA GLU A 102 6.87 9.58 32.83
C GLU A 102 6.05 10.84 32.53
N LYS A 103 5.17 11.23 33.45
CA LYS A 103 4.43 12.49 33.35
C LYS A 103 5.36 13.65 33.66
N SER A 104 6.02 14.19 32.64
CA SER A 104 6.89 15.35 32.77
C SER A 104 6.52 16.44 31.76
N ILE A 105 6.66 17.69 32.18
CA ILE A 105 6.51 18.87 31.32
C ILE A 105 7.74 19.02 30.41
N GLN A 106 8.92 18.64 30.91
CA GLN A 106 10.17 18.66 30.15
C GLN A 106 10.56 17.24 29.74
N TYR A 107 10.93 17.05 28.48
CA TYR A 107 11.34 15.74 28.00
C TYR A 107 12.58 15.25 28.78
N PRO A 108 12.54 14.07 29.43
CA PRO A 108 13.65 13.55 30.21
C PRO A 108 14.75 13.02 29.28
N TRP A 109 15.65 13.89 28.84
CA TRP A 109 16.74 13.53 27.93
C TRP A 109 17.65 12.47 28.55
N ASP A 110 17.71 11.28 27.94
CA ASP A 110 18.69 10.25 28.29
C ASP A 110 20.00 10.48 27.51
N PRO A 111 21.12 10.78 28.18
CA PRO A 111 22.42 10.98 27.51
C PRO A 111 22.94 9.72 26.79
N LYS A 112 22.43 8.53 27.13
CA LYS A 112 22.79 7.26 26.46
C LYS A 112 21.94 6.97 25.22
N SER A 113 20.87 7.72 24.98
CA SER A 113 19.95 7.50 23.87
C SER A 113 20.64 7.72 22.51
N THR A 114 20.49 6.77 21.60
CA THR A 114 20.92 6.89 20.20
C THR A 114 19.77 7.24 19.26
N TYR A 115 18.53 7.24 19.75
CA TYR A 115 17.31 7.51 18.96
C TYR A 115 16.77 8.93 19.14
N ILE A 116 16.75 9.44 20.37
CA ILE A 116 16.18 10.75 20.71
C ILE A 116 17.26 11.56 21.42
N LYS A 117 17.73 12.62 20.76
CA LYS A 117 18.79 13.51 21.26
C LYS A 117 18.37 14.97 21.20
N PRO A 118 18.81 15.81 22.15
CA PRO A 118 18.59 17.24 22.07
C PRO A 118 19.37 17.82 20.88
N THR A 119 18.72 18.69 20.12
CA THR A 119 19.33 19.38 18.98
C THR A 119 20.01 20.68 19.43
N PRO A 120 21.17 21.06 18.87
CA PRO A 120 21.94 22.23 19.29
C PRO A 120 21.42 23.56 18.68
N PHE A 121 20.13 23.65 18.38
CA PHE A 121 19.56 24.83 17.70
C PHE A 121 19.31 26.02 18.64
N PHE A 122 19.42 25.82 19.95
CA PHE A 122 19.25 26.80 21.03
C PHE A 122 20.31 26.53 22.12
#